data_AF-A1T823-F1
#
_entry.id   AF-A1T823-F1
#
_cell.length_a   1.000
_cell.length_b   1.000
_cell.length_c   1.000
_cell.angle_alpha   90.00
_cell.angle_beta   90.00
_cell.angle_gamma   90.00
#
_symmetry.space_group_name_H-M   'P 1'
#
loop_
_entity.id
_entity.type
_entity.pdbx_description
1 polymer ?
#
loop_
_entity_poly.entity_id
_entity_poly.type
_entity_poly.pdbx_seq_one_letter_code
_entity_poly.pdbx_strand_id
1 'polypeptide(L)'
;MPILNRDDGLPAQLARRRDAAHRSEPLECGCRDPYTCYCREQVQRLTEHRLDGWSAAALHLLGIGLTPALPIDVQRRLWRRGGRDRRLVSELHTLAGVT
;
A
#
# COMPACT_ATOMS: atom_id res chain seq x y z
N MET A 1 -14.43 -8.37 -32.80
CA MET A 1 -13.79 -7.66 -31.67
C MET A 1 -12.39 -7.24 -32.11
N PRO A 2 -12.21 -6.05 -32.69
CA PRO A 2 -10.88 -5.61 -33.08
C PRO A 2 -10.10 -5.20 -31.83
N ILE A 3 -8.88 -5.73 -31.71
CA ILE A 3 -7.89 -5.36 -30.70
C ILE A 3 -7.45 -3.92 -31.02
N LEU A 4 -7.58 -3.02 -30.06
CA LEU A 4 -7.22 -1.60 -30.18
C LEU A 4 -5.76 -1.44 -30.64
N ASN A 5 -5.56 -0.57 -31.63
CA ASN A 5 -4.25 -0.15 -32.15
C ASN A 5 -3.30 0.25 -31.02
N ARG A 6 -2.05 -0.24 -31.09
CA ARG A 6 -1.03 -0.16 -30.05
C ARG A 6 -0.13 1.10 -30.15
N ASP A 7 -0.49 2.05 -31.01
CA ASP A 7 0.34 3.21 -31.38
C ASP A 7 -0.15 4.55 -30.79
N ASP A 8 -1.14 4.52 -29.90
CA ASP A 8 -1.54 5.72 -29.18
C ASP A 8 -0.51 6.05 -28.11
N GLY A 9 0.22 7.15 -28.28
CA GLY A 9 1.16 7.64 -27.28
C GLY A 9 0.52 7.80 -25.90
N LEU A 10 1.34 7.73 -24.84
CA LEU A 10 0.94 7.89 -23.44
C LEU A 10 -0.12 9.00 -23.20
N PRO A 11 -0.05 10.19 -23.85
CA PRO A 11 -1.09 11.23 -23.70
C PRO A 11 -2.50 10.81 -24.13
N ALA A 12 -2.61 10.08 -25.24
CA ALA A 12 -3.90 9.62 -25.77
C ALA A 12 -4.49 8.52 -24.88
N GLN A 13 -3.65 7.64 -24.32
CA GLN A 13 -4.08 6.67 -23.32
C GLN A 13 -4.62 7.35 -22.05
N LEU A 14 -3.93 8.38 -21.55
CA LEU A 14 -4.35 9.12 -20.35
C LEU A 14 -5.67 9.90 -20.58
N ALA A 15 -5.85 10.51 -21.76
CA ALA A 15 -7.09 11.19 -22.12
C ALA A 15 -8.29 10.23 -22.12
N ARG A 16 -8.14 9.04 -22.73
CA ARG A 16 -9.19 8.00 -22.73
C ARG A 16 -9.55 7.54 -21.32
N ARG A 17 -8.54 7.38 -20.44
CA ARG A 17 -8.78 7.02 -19.04
C ARG A 17 -9.57 8.09 -18.31
N ARG A 18 -9.22 9.37 -18.51
CA ARG A 18 -9.93 10.51 -17.92
C ARG A 18 -11.40 10.54 -18.38
N ASP A 19 -11.66 10.37 -19.67
CA ASP A 19 -13.03 10.36 -20.21
C ASP A 19 -13.85 9.18 -19.69
N ALA A 20 -13.24 8.01 -19.54
CA ALA A 20 -13.90 6.85 -18.95
C ALA A 20 -14.27 7.10 -17.47
N ALA A 21 -13.36 7.68 -16.68
CA ALA A 21 -13.62 8.03 -15.29
C ALA A 21 -14.71 9.11 -15.13
N HIS A 22 -14.82 10.05 -16.07
CA HIS A 22 -15.92 11.03 -16.04
C HIS A 22 -17.29 10.39 -16.27
N ARG A 23 -17.35 9.26 -17.00
CA ARG A 23 -18.60 8.53 -17.26
C ARG A 23 -18.99 7.55 -16.16
N SER A 24 -18.06 7.13 -15.29
CA SER A 24 -18.38 6.26 -14.16
C SER A 24 -19.14 7.02 -13.06
N GLU A 25 -19.99 6.30 -12.33
CA GLU A 25 -20.61 6.83 -11.12
C GLU A 25 -19.53 7.23 -10.09
N PRO A 26 -19.69 8.36 -9.39
CA PRO A 26 -18.80 8.70 -8.28
C PRO A 26 -18.79 7.62 -7.20
N LEU A 27 -17.62 7.37 -6.63
CA LEU A 27 -17.45 6.55 -5.43
C LEU A 27 -18.20 7.19 -4.25
N GLU A 28 -18.43 6.42 -3.19
CA GLU A 28 -19.02 6.90 -1.93
C GLU A 28 -18.27 8.10 -1.32
N CYS A 29 -16.96 8.22 -1.60
CA CYS A 29 -16.14 9.35 -1.17
C CYS A 29 -16.26 10.59 -2.09
N GLY A 30 -17.11 10.55 -3.12
CA GLY A 30 -17.31 11.62 -4.10
C GLY A 30 -16.30 11.67 -5.25
N CYS A 31 -15.21 10.89 -5.19
CA CYS A 31 -14.23 10.81 -6.27
C CYS A 31 -14.76 9.97 -7.44
N ARG A 32 -14.45 10.36 -8.69
CA ARG A 32 -14.87 9.62 -9.89
C ARG A 32 -13.86 8.58 -10.37
N ASP A 33 -12.57 8.87 -10.26
CA ASP A 33 -11.52 7.94 -10.66
C ASP A 33 -11.05 7.14 -9.43
N PRO A 34 -11.30 5.82 -9.38
CA PRO A 34 -10.80 4.97 -8.31
C PRO A 34 -9.28 4.85 -8.29
N TYR A 35 -8.61 5.04 -9.43
CA TYR A 35 -7.15 4.92 -9.53
C TYR A 35 -6.42 6.12 -8.90
N THR A 36 -6.99 7.32 -8.98
CA THR A 36 -6.42 8.54 -8.38
C THR A 36 -7.13 8.95 -7.08
N CYS A 37 -8.04 8.12 -6.57
CA CYS A 37 -8.78 8.41 -5.35
C CYS A 37 -7.95 8.03 -4.12
N TYR A 38 -7.47 9.04 -3.39
CA TYR A 38 -6.73 8.86 -2.15
C TYR A 38 -7.61 8.96 -0.89
N CYS A 39 -8.93 9.16 -1.03
CA CYS A 39 -9.82 9.29 0.12
C CYS A 39 -9.85 8.02 0.97
N ARG A 40 -9.73 6.84 0.36
CA ARG A 40 -9.62 5.57 1.10
C ARG A 40 -8.25 5.40 1.76
N GLU A 41 -7.19 6.04 1.28
CA GLU A 41 -5.86 6.02 1.89
C GLU A 41 -5.79 6.92 3.13
N GLN A 42 -6.41 8.11 3.10
CA GLN A 42 -6.47 9.02 4.26
C GLN A 42 -7.28 8.45 5.44
N VAL A 43 -8.22 7.54 5.17
CA VAL A 43 -9.06 6.88 6.20
C VAL A 43 -8.40 5.62 6.76
N GLN A 44 -7.23 5.20 6.27
CA GLN A 44 -6.57 4.01 6.81
C GLN A 44 -5.83 4.31 8.13
N ARG A 45 -6.58 4.67 9.17
CA ARG A 45 -6.05 4.66 10.54
C ARG A 45 -5.43 3.29 10.81
N LEU A 46 -4.24 3.31 11.38
CA LEU A 46 -3.52 2.12 11.77
C LEU A 46 -4.19 1.51 13.01
N THR A 47 -5.11 0.58 12.78
CA THR A 47 -5.82 -0.15 13.83
C THR A 47 -4.97 -1.31 14.34
N GLU A 48 -5.28 -1.83 15.54
CA GLU A 48 -4.57 -2.99 16.10
C GLU A 48 -4.69 -4.22 15.18
N HIS A 49 -5.85 -4.46 14.57
CA HIS A 49 -6.02 -5.54 13.59
C HIS A 49 -5.12 -5.39 12.36
N ARG A 50 -4.90 -4.16 11.89
CA ARG A 50 -3.95 -3.91 10.79
C ARG A 50 -2.51 -4.13 11.22
N LEU A 51 -2.14 -3.79 12.46
CA LEU A 51 -0.81 -4.07 13.00
C LEU A 51 -0.53 -5.57 13.03
N ASP A 52 -1.52 -6.38 13.43
CA ASP A 52 -1.40 -7.84 13.38
C ASP A 52 -1.12 -8.33 11.95
N GLY A 53 -1.82 -7.77 10.95
CA GLY A 53 -1.57 -8.06 9.54
C GLY A 53 -0.16 -7.66 9.08
N TRP A 54 0.32 -6.49 9.49
CA TRP A 54 1.70 -6.04 9.21
C TRP A 54 2.75 -6.97 9.83
N SER A 55 2.59 -7.34 11.11
CA SER A 55 3.49 -8.29 11.79
C SER A 55 3.49 -9.65 11.11
N ALA A 56 2.31 -10.18 10.75
CA ALA A 56 2.18 -11.47 10.08
C ALA A 56 2.84 -11.47 8.68
N ALA A 57 2.62 -10.42 7.89
CA ALA A 57 3.24 -10.27 6.57
C ALA A 57 4.77 -10.16 6.67
N ALA A 58 5.28 -9.39 7.63
CA ALA A 58 6.71 -9.26 7.86
C ALA A 58 7.36 -10.60 8.24
N LEU A 59 6.73 -11.34 9.17
CA LEU A 59 7.20 -12.68 9.57
C LEU A 59 7.16 -13.67 8.40
N HIS A 60 6.14 -13.60 7.55
CA HIS A 60 6.07 -14.44 6.36
C HIS A 60 7.23 -14.15 5.39
N LEU A 61 7.49 -12.88 5.09
CA LEU A 61 8.58 -12.46 4.21
C LEU A 61 9.94 -12.89 4.76
N LEU A 62 10.19 -12.69 6.06
CA LEU A 62 11.40 -13.19 6.72
C LEU A 62 11.51 -14.72 6.62
N GLY A 63 10.40 -15.44 6.81
CA GLY A 63 10.35 -16.90 6.71
C GLY A 63 10.72 -17.44 5.33
N ILE A 64 10.56 -16.64 4.27
CA ILE A 64 10.99 -16.97 2.90
C ILE A 64 12.30 -16.30 2.49
N GLY A 65 13.05 -15.72 3.45
CA GLY A 65 14.37 -15.13 3.22
C GLY A 65 14.36 -13.74 2.60
N LEU A 66 13.22 -13.04 2.61
CA LEU A 66 13.11 -11.65 2.13
C LEU A 66 13.09 -10.68 3.31
N THR A 67 13.83 -9.58 3.20
CA THR A 67 13.80 -8.49 4.19
C THR A 67 12.60 -7.57 3.92
N PRO A 68 11.59 -7.53 4.79
CA PRO A 68 10.41 -6.68 4.58
C PRO A 68 10.71 -5.22 4.90
N ALA A 69 10.19 -4.31 4.09
CA ALA A 69 10.22 -2.86 4.33
C ALA A 69 8.86 -2.40 4.88
N LEU A 70 8.83 -1.91 6.12
CA LEU A 70 7.62 -1.43 6.78
C LEU A 70 7.59 0.10 6.86
N PRO A 71 6.42 0.75 6.70
CA PRO A 71 6.29 2.19 6.95
C PRO A 71 6.71 2.54 8.39
N ILE A 72 7.35 3.70 8.58
CA ILE A 72 7.91 4.10 9.89
C ILE A 72 6.85 4.18 11.00
N ASP A 73 5.62 4.57 10.68
CA ASP A 73 4.53 4.65 11.66
C ASP A 73 4.09 3.26 12.14
N VAL A 74 4.13 2.26 11.25
CA VAL A 74 3.92 0.85 11.61
C VAL A 74 5.02 0.39 12.56
N GLN A 75 6.28 0.61 12.20
CA GLN A 75 7.42 0.22 13.03
C GLN A 75 7.36 0.86 14.43
N ARG A 76 7.07 2.16 14.53
CA ARG A 76 6.93 2.87 15.81
C ARG A 76 5.80 2.30 16.66
N ARG A 77 4.67 1.92 16.04
CA ARG A 77 3.52 1.40 16.76
C ARG A 77 3.78 -0.03 17.25
N LEU A 78 4.39 -0.89 16.43
CA LEU A 78 4.86 -2.22 16.83
C LEU A 78 5.89 -2.16 17.97
N TRP A 79 6.83 -1.21 17.91
CA TRP A 79 7.81 -1.00 18.97
C TRP A 79 7.17 -0.66 20.33
N ARG A 80 6.17 0.23 20.32
CA ARG A 80 5.42 0.62 21.52
C ARG A 80 4.57 -0.53 22.06
N ARG A 81 3.98 -1.36 21.20
CA ARG A 81 3.20 -2.55 21.58
C ARG A 81 4.04 -3.58 22.34
N GLY A 82 5.34 -3.66 22.04
CA GLY A 82 6.27 -4.44 22.85
C GLY A 82 6.28 -5.94 22.49
N GLY A 83 6.84 -6.76 23.38
CA GLY A 83 6.85 -8.21 23.23
C GLY A 83 7.46 -8.69 21.91
N ARG A 84 6.73 -9.56 21.20
CA ARG A 84 7.16 -10.13 19.91
C ARG A 84 7.29 -9.07 18.82
N ASP A 85 6.41 -8.07 18.82
CA ASP A 85 6.42 -6.99 17.82
C ASP A 85 7.67 -6.10 17.95
N ARG A 86 8.13 -5.85 19.19
CA ARG A 86 9.38 -5.12 19.40
C ARG A 86 10.60 -5.92 18.92
N ARG A 87 10.64 -7.23 19.17
CA ARG A 87 11.72 -8.11 18.70
C ARG A 87 11.79 -8.12 17.17
N LEU A 88 10.64 -8.22 16.51
CA LEU A 88 10.53 -8.12 15.06
C LEU A 88 11.12 -6.79 14.55
N VAL A 89 10.74 -5.65 15.13
CA VAL A 89 11.28 -4.34 14.70
C VAL A 89 12.80 -4.26 14.91
N SER A 90 13.33 -4.77 16.03
CA SER A 90 14.79 -4.83 16.27
C SER A 90 15.53 -5.67 15.23
N GLU A 91 14.96 -6.82 14.85
CA GLU A 91 15.52 -7.69 13.82
C GLU A 91 15.54 -7.00 12.46
N LEU A 92 14.42 -6.37 12.06
CA LEU A 92 14.32 -5.62 10.82
C LEU A 92 15.30 -4.45 10.76
N HIS A 93 15.52 -3.76 11.89
CA HIS A 93 16.48 -2.67 11.96
C HIS A 93 17.92 -3.15 11.71
N THR A 94 18.28 -4.29 12.30
CA THR A 94 19.58 -4.94 12.08
C THR A 94 19.76 -5.34 10.62
N LEU A 95 18.73 -5.96 10.02
CA LEU A 95 18.77 -6.39 8.61
C LEU A 95 18.84 -5.23 7.62
N ALA A 96 18.29 -4.06 7.98
CA ALA A 96 18.34 -2.86 7.16
C ALA A 96 19.70 -2.14 7.20
N GLY A 97 20.64 -2.58 8.04
CA GLY A 97 22.00 -2.00 8.11
C GLY A 97 22.07 -0.58 8.67
N VAL A 98 21.03 -0.14 9.39
CA VAL A 98 21.02 1.14 10.09
C VAL A 98 21.44 0.87 11.53
N THR A 99 22.71 1.14 11.85
CA THR A 99 23.28 1.05 13.19
C THR A 99 23.46 2.43 13.81
#